data_AF-A0A840XW52-F1
#
_entry.id   AF-A0A840XW52-F1
#
_cell.length_a   1.000
_cell.length_b   1.000
_cell.length_c   1.000
_cell.angle_alpha   90.00
_cell.angle_beta   90.00
_cell.angle_gamma   90.00
#
_symmetry.space_group_name_H-M   'P 1'
#
loop_
_entity.id
_entity.type
_entity.pdbx_description
1 polymer ?
#
loop_
_entity_poly.entity_id
_entity_poly.type
_entity_poly.pdbx_seq_one_letter_code
_entity_poly.pdbx_strand_id
1 'polypeptide(L)' 'MPRRRAQPPAPNDADPFDLWLRRSLHQRWDTALDEKTPEDLLRLVSDDRGEWAAVKARWLKQDPSKPEEA' A
#
# COMPACT_ATOMS: atom_id res chain seq x y z
N MET A 1 -7.46 -17.63 21.36
CA MET A 1 -6.22 -16.95 21.77
C MET A 1 -6.11 -15.61 21.04
N PRO A 2 -6.17 -14.45 21.72
CA PRO A 2 -5.98 -13.17 21.04
C PRO A 2 -4.52 -13.03 20.63
N ARG A 3 -4.25 -12.80 19.34
CA ARG A 3 -2.91 -12.44 18.84
C ARG A 3 -2.55 -11.07 19.43
N ARG A 4 -1.64 -11.05 20.40
CA ARG A 4 -1.04 -9.81 20.90
C ARG A 4 -0.35 -9.13 19.71
N ARG A 5 -0.87 -7.99 19.26
CA ARG A 5 -0.16 -7.16 18.28
C ARG A 5 1.18 -6.80 18.92
N ALA A 6 2.27 -7.25 18.31
CA ALA A 6 3.60 -6.81 18.72
C ALA A 6 3.65 -5.29 18.49
N GLN A 7 3.60 -4.53 19.57
CA GLN A 7 3.81 -3.09 19.51
C GLN A 7 5.25 -2.90 19.00
N PRO A 8 5.48 -2.17 17.89
CA PRO A 8 6.84 -1.93 17.44
C PRO A 8 7.60 -1.21 18.56
N PRO A 9 8.85 -1.62 18.85
CA PRO A 9 9.65 -1.02 19.92
C PRO A 9 9.80 0.48 19.66
N ALA A 10 9.81 1.26 20.74
CA ALA A 10 10.04 2.69 20.67
C ALA A 10 11.38 2.96 19.96
N PRO A 11 11.50 4.02 19.15
CA PRO A 11 12.65 4.24 18.27
C PRO A 11 14.01 4.33 18.98
N ASN A 12 14.04 4.56 20.30
CA ASN A 12 15.26 4.61 21.10
C ASN A 12 15.70 3.26 21.69
N ASP A 13 14.87 2.22 21.65
CA ASP A 13 15.16 0.87 22.17
C ASP A 13 15.23 -0.20 21.06
N ALA A 14 15.27 0.22 19.79
CA ALA A 14 15.34 -0.72 18.67
C ALA A 14 16.76 -1.30 18.55
N ASP A 15 16.86 -2.63 18.53
CA ASP A 15 18.10 -3.36 18.26
C ASP A 15 18.75 -2.83 16.96
N PRO A 16 20.08 -2.63 16.92
CA PRO A 16 20.79 -2.28 15.69
C PRO A 16 20.43 -3.15 14.48
N PHE A 17 20.16 -4.44 14.70
CA PHE A 17 19.68 -5.35 13.66
C PHE A 17 18.28 -4.95 13.16
N ASP A 18 17.35 -4.62 14.05
CA ASP A 18 15.99 -4.19 13.69
C ASP A 18 16.00 -2.86 12.92
N LEU A 19 16.89 -1.94 13.30
CA LEU A 19 17.06 -0.67 12.59
C LEU A 19 17.60 -0.89 11.17
N TRP A 20 18.61 -1.75 11.02
CA TRP A 20 19.14 -2.13 9.71
C TRP A 20 18.09 -2.85 8.87
N LEU A 21 17.34 -3.78 9.47
CA LEU A 21 16.30 -4.54 8.78
C LEU A 21 15.18 -3.62 8.29
N ARG A 22 14.67 -2.72 9.14
CA ARG A 22 13.65 -1.74 8.74
C ARG A 22 14.15 -0.85 7.60
N ARG A 23 15.37 -0.33 7.71
CA ARG A 23 15.94 0.54 6.66
C ARG A 23 16.12 -0.20 5.34
N SER A 24 16.61 -1.45 5.36
CA SER A 24 16.80 -2.24 4.15
C SER A 24 15.47 -2.64 3.48
N LEU A 25 14.43 -2.93 4.28
CA LEU A 25 13.08 -3.18 3.76
C LEU A 25 12.50 -1.96 3.08
N HIS A 26 12.60 -0.78 3.70
CA HIS A 26 12.18 0.48 3.11
C HIS A 26 12.91 0.74 1.79
N GLN A 27 14.24 0.67 1.77
CA GLN A 27 15.03 0.87 0.56
C GLN A 27 14.63 -0.07 -0.59
N ARG A 28 14.23 -1.31 -0.27
CA ARG A 28 13.85 -2.31 -1.27
C ARG A 28 12.43 -2.15 -1.78
N TRP A 29 11.50 -1.72 -0.92
CA TRP A 29 10.06 -1.82 -1.20
C TRP A 29 9.32 -0.49 -1.23
N ASP A 30 9.93 0.62 -0.82
CA ASP A 30 9.26 1.93 -0.85
C ASP A 30 8.82 2.30 -2.28
N THR A 31 9.59 1.92 -3.31
CA THR A 31 9.23 2.16 -4.71
C THR A 31 8.01 1.36 -5.18
N ALA A 32 7.68 0.25 -4.52
CA ALA A 32 6.47 -0.51 -4.86
C ALA A 32 5.18 0.26 -4.50
N LEU A 33 5.27 1.25 -3.62
CA LEU A 33 4.15 2.14 -3.29
C LEU A 33 3.90 3.20 -4.36
N ASP A 34 4.87 3.43 -5.25
CA ASP A 34 4.70 4.33 -6.39
C ASP A 34 3.94 3.66 -7.55
N GLU A 35 3.91 2.32 -7.57
CA GLU A 35 3.17 1.55 -8.56
C GLU A 35 1.65 1.71 -8.39
N LYS A 36 0.93 1.68 -9.52
CA LYS A 36 -0.53 1.76 -9.51
C LYS A 36 -1.09 0.50 -8.87
N THR A 37 -2.05 0.68 -7.96
CA THR A 37 -2.77 -0.45 -7.39
C THR A 37 -3.55 -1.19 -8.48
N PRO A 38 -3.36 -2.52 -8.65
CA PRO A 38 -4.06 -3.31 -9.66
C PRO A 38 -5.58 -3.26 -9.50
N GLU A 39 -6.30 -3.05 -10.60
CA GLU A 39 -7.77 -2.94 -10.60
C GLU A 39 -8.45 -4.23 -10.11
N ASP A 40 -7.86 -5.39 -10.43
CA ASP A 40 -8.38 -6.70 -10.03
C ASP A 40 -8.40 -6.87 -8.50
N LEU A 41 -7.42 -6.30 -7.79
CA LEU A 41 -7.38 -6.30 -6.33
C LEU A 41 -8.44 -5.38 -5.74
N LEU A 42 -8.72 -4.24 -6.36
CA LEU A 42 -9.78 -3.32 -5.93
C LEU A 42 -11.17 -3.94 -6.12
N ARG A 43 -11.34 -4.75 -7.18
CA ARG A 43 -12.57 -5.49 -7.45
C ARG A 43 -12.84 -6.57 -6.39
N LEU A 44 -11.81 -7.19 -5.83
CA LEU A 44 -11.96 -8.19 -4.75
C LEU A 44 -12.40 -7.58 -3.41
N VAL A 45 -12.16 -6.28 -3.20
CA VAL A 45 -12.48 -5.59 -1.94
C VAL A 45 -13.90 -5.00 -1.95
N SER A 46 -14.55 -4.94 -3.11
CA SER A 46 -15.87 -4.29 -3.26
C SER A 46 -16.93 -5.31 -3.63
N ASP A 47 -17.90 -5.56 -2.74
CA ASP A 47 -19.07 -6.41 -3.01
C ASP A 47 -20.16 -5.67 -3.80
N ASP A 48 -20.19 -4.33 -3.72
CA ASP A 48 -21.15 -3.47 -4.41
C ASP A 48 -20.51 -2.56 -5.47
N ARG A 49 -21.26 -2.28 -6.55
CA ARG A 49 -20.81 -1.44 -7.67
C ARG A 49 -20.62 0.03 -7.29
N GLY A 50 -21.37 0.53 -6.31
CA GLY A 50 -21.24 1.90 -5.79
C GLY A 50 -19.99 2.09 -4.95
N GLU A 51 -19.66 1.11 -4.09
CA GLU A 51 -18.42 1.10 -3.31
C GLU A 51 -17.19 1.00 -4.22
N TRP A 52 -17.28 0.19 -5.28
CA TRP A 52 -16.24 0.07 -6.29
C TRP A 52 -15.91 1.42 -6.98
N ALA A 53 -16.93 2.23 -7.30
CA ALA A 53 -16.71 3.53 -7.95
C ALA A 53 -15.97 4.51 -7.04
N ALA A 54 -16.30 4.51 -5.74
CA ALA A 54 -15.63 5.35 -4.73
C ALA A 54 -14.19 4.89 -4.47
N VAL A 55 -13.96 3.58 -4.38
CA VAL A 55 -12.62 3.00 -4.21
C VAL A 55 -11.76 3.26 -5.45
N LYS A 56 -12.30 3.08 -6.65
CA LYS A 56 -11.60 3.36 -7.91
C LYS A 56 -11.18 4.83 -8.01
N ALA A 57 -12.07 5.77 -7.70
CA ALA A 57 -11.78 7.20 -7.75
C ALA A 57 -10.67 7.62 -6.77
N ARG A 58 -10.58 6.94 -5.62
CA ARG A 58 -9.59 7.24 -4.58
C ARG A 58 -8.21 6.65 -4.85
N TRP A 59 -8.14 5.45 -5.43
CA TRP A 59 -6.91 4.65 -5.50
C TRP A 59 -6.33 4.51 -6.90
N LEU A 60 -7.13 4.74 -7.95
CA LEU A 60 -6.62 4.74 -9.31
C LEU A 60 -6.04 6.13 -9.65
N LYS A 61 -4.74 6.30 -9.45
CA LYS A 61 -4.02 7.48 -9.99
C LYS A 61 -4.23 7.53 -11.50
N GLN A 62 -4.82 8.62 -12.01
CA GLN A 62 -5.00 8.83 -13.45
C GLN A 62 -3.65 8.78 -14.16
N ASP A 63 -3.66 8.17 -15.35
CA ASP A 63 -2.49 8.08 -16.23
C ASP A 63 -2.38 9.39 -17.04
N PRO A 64 -1.39 10.26 -16.80
CA PRO A 64 -1.22 11.47 -17.61
C PRO A 64 -0.74 11.16 -19.04
N SER A 65 -0.42 9.90 -19.36
CA SER A 65 0.16 9.50 -20.65
C SER A 65 -0.78 8.75 -21.59
N LYS A 66 -2.05 8.53 -21.23
CA LYS A 66 -3.06 8.11 -22.21
C LYS A 66 -3.77 9.36 -22.76
N PRO A 67 -3.52 9.77 -24.02
CA PRO A 67 -4.43 10.70 -24.66
C PRO A 67 -5.80 10.05 -24.69
N GLU A 68 -6.79 10.80 -24.23
CA GLU A 68 -8.20 10.57 -24.48
C GLU A 68 -8.37 10.43 -26.00
N GLU A 69 -8.49 9.20 -26.50
CA GLU A 69 -8.91 8.94 -27.88
C GLU A 69 -10.32 9.49 -28.03
N ALA A 70 -10.40 10.66 -28.66
CA ALA A 70 -11.61 11.33 -29.13
C ALA A 70 -11.93 10.90 -30.57
#